data_AF-A0A349K9U2-F1
#
_entry.id   AF-A0A349K9U2-F1
#
_cell.length_a   1.000
_cell.length_b   1.000
_cell.length_c   1.000
_cell.angle_alpha   90.00
_cell.angle_beta   90.00
_cell.angle_gamma   90.00
#
_symmetry.space_group_name_H-M   'P 1'
#
loop_
_entity.id
_entity.type
_entity.pdbx_description
1 polymer ?
#
loop_
_entity_poly.entity_id
_entity_poly.type
_entity_poly.pdbx_seq_one_letter_code
_entity_poly.pdbx_strand_id
1 'polypeptide(L)'
;SSNTATIFVTHDREEAFSISDRVAIMVDGAIQQVGPPDQIYFWPNSKESALMSGSCDFIKGSVSGKSVNTSIGPLPMRIPETFSDGDQVDVAIRQTDLSMEPTPTGKNIVVRKDFRGDETIFWV
;
A
#
# COMPACT_ATOMS: atom_id res chain seq x y z
N SER A 1 -1.52 11.24 -35.14
CA SER A 1 -1.65 10.25 -34.06
C SER A 1 -2.73 9.26 -34.45
N SER A 2 -2.45 7.95 -34.49
CA SER A 2 -3.53 6.96 -34.65
C SER A 2 -4.26 6.87 -33.32
N ASN A 3 -5.55 7.25 -33.30
CA ASN A 3 -6.41 7.15 -32.12
C ASN A 3 -6.85 5.69 -31.89
N THR A 4 -5.87 4.82 -31.62
CA THR A 4 -6.09 3.38 -31.47
C THR A 4 -6.21 3.05 -30.00
N ALA A 5 -7.33 2.44 -29.60
CA ALA A 5 -7.48 1.88 -28.27
C ALA A 5 -6.69 0.58 -28.16
N THR A 6 -5.92 0.44 -27.07
CA THR A 6 -5.06 -0.72 -26.81
C THR A 6 -5.42 -1.32 -25.46
N ILE A 7 -5.42 -2.65 -25.39
CA ILE A 7 -5.47 -3.40 -24.13
C ILE A 7 -4.17 -4.18 -24.04
N PHE A 8 -3.45 -4.03 -22.93
CA PHE A 8 -2.23 -4.75 -22.64
C PHE A 8 -2.40 -5.58 -21.36
N VAL A 9 -1.88 -6.80 -21.36
CA VAL A 9 -1.95 -7.72 -20.21
C VAL A 9 -0.53 -8.06 -19.80
N THR A 10 -0.18 -7.75 -18.56
CA THR A 10 1.14 -8.02 -17.99
C THR A 10 1.00 -8.45 -16.53
N HIS A 11 2.03 -9.13 -16.04
CA HIS A 11 2.22 -9.40 -14.62
C HIS A 11 3.23 -8.42 -14.00
N ASP A 12 3.87 -7.59 -14.81
CA ASP A 12 4.78 -6.54 -14.37
C ASP A 12 3.98 -5.27 -14.05
N ARG A 13 3.98 -4.92 -12.76
CA ARG A 13 3.26 -3.75 -12.25
C ARG A 13 3.90 -2.42 -12.69
N GLU A 14 5.22 -2.36 -12.83
CA GLU A 14 5.92 -1.12 -13.19
C GLU A 14 5.60 -0.74 -14.64
N GLU A 15 5.58 -1.74 -15.52
CA GLU A 15 5.09 -1.57 -16.89
C GLU A 15 3.63 -1.11 -16.88
N ALA A 16 2.75 -1.80 -16.15
CA ALA A 16 1.32 -1.48 -16.12
C ALA A 16 1.06 -0.03 -15.67
N PHE A 17 1.77 0.45 -14.63
CA PHE A 17 1.60 1.81 -14.13
C PHE A 17 2.26 2.89 -14.98
N SER A 18 3.35 2.58 -15.68
CA SER A 18 4.10 3.59 -16.45
C SER A 18 3.48 3.92 -17.81
N ILE A 19 2.75 2.98 -18.43
CA ILE A 19 2.26 3.13 -19.81
C ILE A 19 0.74 3.30 -19.93
N SER A 20 -0.02 3.05 -18.86
CA SER A 20 -1.48 2.94 -18.95
C SER A 20 -2.20 4.19 -18.45
N ASP A 21 -3.21 4.64 -19.18
CA ASP A 21 -4.16 5.64 -18.66
C ASP A 21 -5.00 5.08 -17.50
N ARG A 22 -5.28 3.77 -17.56
CA ARG A 22 -6.05 3.03 -16.55
C ARG A 22 -5.51 1.61 -16.40
N VAL A 23 -5.49 1.13 -15.18
CA VAL A 23 -5.13 -0.24 -14.82
C VAL A 23 -6.36 -0.95 -14.26
N ALA A 24 -6.57 -2.19 -14.71
CA ALA A 24 -7.55 -3.10 -14.15
C ALA A 24 -6.83 -4.22 -13.38
N ILE A 25 -7.09 -4.33 -12.07
CA ILE A 25 -6.64 -5.47 -11.27
C ILE A 25 -7.67 -6.58 -11.39
N MET A 26 -7.22 -7.77 -11.76
CA MET A 26 -8.05 -8.96 -11.89
C MET A 26 -7.55 -10.06 -10.96
N VAL A 27 -8.46 -10.63 -10.17
CA VAL A 27 -8.20 -11.73 -9.22
C VAL A 27 -9.32 -12.75 -9.37
N ASP A 28 -8.96 -14.03 -9.46
CA ASP A 28 -9.90 -15.16 -9.63
C ASP A 28 -10.91 -14.98 -10.78
N GLY A 29 -10.44 -14.39 -11.89
CA GLY A 29 -11.26 -14.14 -13.08
C GLY A 29 -12.24 -12.97 -12.96
N ALA A 30 -12.20 -12.22 -11.86
CA ALA A 30 -13.03 -11.04 -11.63
C ALA A 30 -12.19 -9.77 -11.52
N ILE A 31 -12.67 -8.68 -12.13
CA ILE A 31 -12.06 -7.35 -11.98
C ILE A 31 -12.37 -6.83 -10.57
N GLN A 32 -11.32 -6.57 -9.79
CA GLN A 32 -11.40 -6.05 -8.43
C GLN A 32 -11.45 -4.52 -8.40
N GLN A 33 -10.66 -3.88 -9.26
CA GLN A 33 -10.56 -2.43 -9.33
C GLN A 33 -10.12 -1.98 -10.73
N VAL A 34 -10.68 -0.87 -11.22
CA VAL A 34 -10.22 -0.21 -12.44
C VAL A 34 -10.10 1.29 -12.20
N GLY A 35 -8.95 1.87 -12.50
CA GLY A 35 -8.72 3.29 -12.31
C GLY A 35 -7.36 3.74 -12.82
N PRO A 36 -7.07 5.05 -12.74
CA PRO A 36 -5.73 5.58 -12.97
C PRO A 36 -4.67 4.88 -12.08
N PRO A 37 -3.43 4.70 -12.56
CA PRO A 37 -2.35 4.03 -11.81
C PRO A 37 -2.16 4.55 -10.38
N ASP A 38 -2.15 5.86 -10.20
CA ASP A 38 -2.00 6.52 -8.90
C ASP A 38 -3.17 6.22 -7.96
N GLN A 39 -4.40 6.16 -8.47
CA GLN A 39 -5.55 5.76 -7.68
C GLN A 39 -5.48 4.28 -7.26
N ILE A 40 -5.08 3.39 -8.18
CA ILE A 40 -4.89 1.96 -7.86
C ILE A 40 -3.83 1.79 -6.77
N TYR A 41 -2.73 2.55 -6.87
CA TYR A 41 -1.62 2.47 -5.91
C TYR A 41 -1.96 3.11 -4.56
N PHE A 42 -2.41 4.36 -4.52
CA PHE A 42 -2.62 5.09 -3.27
C PHE A 42 -3.97 4.80 -2.60
N TRP A 43 -4.98 4.39 -3.36
CA TRP A 43 -6.34 4.15 -2.87
C TRP A 43 -6.90 2.81 -3.36
N PRO A 44 -6.25 1.68 -3.00
CA PRO A 44 -6.80 0.37 -3.30
C PRO A 44 -8.14 0.18 -2.56
N ASN A 45 -9.13 -0.39 -3.23
CA ASN A 45 -10.47 -0.60 -2.67
C ASN A 45 -10.63 -1.94 -1.92
N SER A 46 -9.61 -2.80 -1.99
CA SER A 46 -9.58 -4.10 -1.32
C SER A 46 -8.16 -4.48 -0.96
N LYS A 47 -8.02 -5.50 -0.10
CA LYS A 47 -6.72 -6.06 0.32
C LYS A 47 -5.98 -6.67 -0.87
N GLU A 48 -6.71 -7.33 -1.75
CA GLU A 48 -6.21 -7.94 -2.97
C GLU A 48 -5.68 -6.87 -3.93
N SER A 49 -6.44 -5.78 -4.13
CA SER A 49 -5.99 -4.65 -4.95
C SER A 49 -4.72 -4.00 -4.37
N ALA A 50 -4.65 -3.85 -3.04
CA ALA A 50 -3.46 -3.32 -2.38
C ALA A 50 -2.23 -4.20 -2.62
N LEU A 51 -2.35 -5.51 -2.42
CA LEU A 51 -1.28 -6.49 -2.62
C LEU A 51 -0.84 -6.61 -4.09
N MET A 52 -1.77 -6.47 -5.03
CA MET A 52 -1.46 -6.50 -6.47
C MET A 52 -0.81 -5.19 -6.93
N SER A 53 -1.19 -4.05 -6.33
CA SER A 53 -0.61 -2.74 -6.66
C SER A 53 0.86 -2.59 -6.22
N GLY A 54 1.30 -3.33 -5.21
CA GLY A 54 2.68 -3.24 -4.72
C GLY A 54 2.90 -4.00 -3.42
N SER A 55 4.16 -4.10 -3.02
CA SER A 55 4.54 -4.73 -1.76
C SER A 55 4.05 -3.90 -0.58
N CYS A 56 3.18 -4.46 0.24
CA CYS A 56 2.71 -3.87 1.48
C CYS A 56 2.45 -4.96 2.53
N ASP A 57 2.58 -4.58 3.79
CA ASP A 57 2.14 -5.36 4.94
C ASP A 57 0.87 -4.75 5.53
N PHE A 58 0.21 -5.50 6.42
CA PHE A 58 -1.00 -5.02 7.09
C PHE A 58 -0.81 -5.02 8.60
N ILE A 59 -1.14 -3.89 9.23
CA ILE A 59 -1.17 -3.75 10.67
C ILE A 59 -2.60 -3.53 11.15
N LYS A 60 -2.98 -4.18 12.25
CA LYS A 60 -4.27 -3.94 12.87
C LYS A 60 -4.26 -2.61 13.63
N GLY A 61 -5.40 -1.92 13.62
CA GLY A 61 -5.58 -0.74 14.43
C GLY A 61 -7.04 -0.36 14.65
N SER A 62 -7.22 0.69 15.43
CA SER A 62 -8.53 1.26 15.76
C SER A 62 -8.61 2.70 15.25
N VAL A 63 -9.69 3.03 14.55
CA VAL A 63 -9.95 4.40 14.09
C VAL A 63 -10.10 5.34 15.28
N SER A 64 -9.46 6.50 15.20
CA SER A 64 -9.50 7.56 16.22
C SER A 64 -9.32 8.92 15.54
N GLY A 65 -10.42 9.58 15.22
CA GLY A 65 -10.49 10.86 14.52
C GLY A 65 -9.88 10.78 13.12
N LYS A 66 -8.72 11.42 12.94
CA LYS A 66 -7.98 11.47 11.65
C LYS A 66 -6.76 10.55 11.62
N SER A 67 -6.76 9.54 12.47
CA SER A 67 -5.67 8.59 12.60
C SER A 67 -6.18 7.20 12.92
N VAL A 68 -5.33 6.20 12.69
CA VAL A 68 -5.54 4.84 13.18
C VAL A 68 -4.50 4.56 14.26
N ASN A 69 -4.96 4.18 15.45
CA ASN A 69 -4.09 3.74 16.54
C ASN A 69 -3.62 2.30 16.26
N THR A 70 -2.31 2.10 16.11
CA THR A 70 -1.70 0.80 15.79
C THR A 70 -0.62 0.43 16.81
N SER A 71 -0.06 -0.79 16.72
CA SER A 71 1.04 -1.22 17.59
C SER A 71 2.34 -0.45 17.37
N ILE A 72 2.51 0.23 16.24
CA ILE A 72 3.68 1.09 15.94
C ILE A 72 3.42 2.57 16.26
N GLY A 73 2.25 2.90 16.81
CA GLY A 73 1.83 4.26 17.14
C GLY A 73 0.62 4.74 16.32
N PRO A 74 0.17 5.98 16.55
CA PRO A 74 -0.92 6.58 15.77
C PRO A 74 -0.42 6.91 14.35
N LEU A 75 -1.12 6.40 13.34
CA LEU A 75 -0.84 6.67 11.93
C LEU A 75 -1.83 7.72 11.41
N PRO A 76 -1.37 8.95 11.09
CA PRO A 76 -2.23 9.96 10.51
C PRO A 76 -2.58 9.57 9.07
N MET A 77 -3.87 9.45 8.77
CA MET A 77 -4.32 9.10 7.42
C MET A 77 -5.73 9.60 7.16
N ARG A 78 -6.11 9.71 5.88
CA ARG A 78 -7.48 10.03 5.51
C ARG A 78 -8.36 8.81 5.79
N ILE A 79 -9.28 8.96 6.74
CA ILE A 79 -10.29 7.95 7.06
C ILE A 79 -11.48 8.14 6.11
N PRO A 80 -11.86 7.11 5.32
CA PRO A 80 -13.09 7.15 4.54
C PRO A 80 -14.33 7.34 5.43
N GLU A 81 -15.35 8.04 4.94
CA GLU A 81 -16.60 8.32 5.68
C GLU A 81 -17.37 7.06 6.11
N THR A 82 -17.02 5.90 5.56
CA THR A 82 -17.60 4.60 5.91
C THR A 82 -17.14 4.08 7.27
N PHE A 83 -16.10 4.66 7.87
CA PHE A 83 -15.55 4.23 9.16
C PHE A 83 -15.82 5.28 10.25
N SER A 84 -16.06 4.80 11.46
CA SER A 84 -16.30 5.58 12.67
C SER A 84 -15.22 5.34 13.72
N ASP A 85 -15.11 6.26 14.68
CA ASP A 85 -14.20 6.11 15.82
C ASP A 85 -14.47 4.79 16.58
N GLY A 86 -13.40 4.05 16.86
CA GLY A 86 -13.45 2.73 17.49
C GLY A 86 -13.50 1.54 16.51
N ASP A 87 -13.77 1.78 15.23
CA ASP A 87 -13.78 0.70 14.23
C ASP A 87 -12.41 0.02 14.13
N GLN A 88 -12.44 -1.31 14.08
CA GLN A 88 -11.25 -2.12 13.89
C GLN A 88 -10.94 -2.26 12.40
N VAL A 89 -9.72 -1.92 12.01
CA VAL A 89 -9.29 -1.88 10.62
C VAL A 89 -7.92 -2.53 10.44
N ASP A 90 -7.67 -3.05 9.24
CA ASP A 90 -6.33 -3.39 8.77
C ASP A 90 -5.80 -2.17 7.97
N VAL A 91 -4.64 -1.65 8.35
CA VAL A 91 -3.95 -0.56 7.65
C VAL A 91 -2.85 -1.17 6.78
N ALA A 92 -2.93 -0.93 5.47
CA ALA A 92 -1.84 -1.27 4.56
C ALA A 92 -0.67 -0.31 4.78
N ILE A 93 0.53 -0.85 4.94
CA ILE A 93 1.78 -0.11 5.13
C ILE A 93 2.79 -0.59 4.09
N ARG A 94 3.40 0.36 3.39
CA ARG A 94 4.55 0.13 2.52
C ARG A 94 5.84 0.52 3.22
N GLN A 95 6.94 -0.04 2.76
CA GLN A 95 8.28 0.33 3.26
C GLN A 95 8.54 1.83 3.11
N THR A 96 8.05 2.43 2.02
CA THR A 96 8.16 3.87 1.75
C THR A 96 7.30 4.74 2.67
N ASP A 97 6.33 4.17 3.37
CA ASP A 97 5.44 4.92 4.27
C ASP A 97 6.10 5.16 5.64
N LEU A 98 7.23 4.47 5.92
CA LEU A 98 7.92 4.52 7.20
C LEU A 98 9.33 5.08 7.04
N SER A 99 9.72 5.95 7.98
CA SER A 99 11.12 6.30 8.21
C SER A 99 11.59 5.67 9.53
N MET A 100 12.87 5.33 9.58
CA MET A 100 13.52 4.79 10.78
C MET A 100 14.74 5.63 11.12
N GLU A 101 14.86 5.98 12.40
CA GLU A 101 16.01 6.71 12.91
C GLU A 101 16.59 5.96 14.12
N PRO A 102 17.92 5.76 14.20
CA PRO A 102 18.55 5.19 15.38
C PRO A 102 18.29 6.06 16.60
N THR A 103 17.76 5.47 17.67
CA THR A 103 17.57 6.16 18.95
C THR A 103 17.96 5.26 20.12
N PRO A 104 18.72 5.76 21.11
CA PRO A 104 19.07 5.00 22.32
C PRO A 104 17.85 4.57 23.16
N THR A 105 16.70 5.22 22.97
CA THR A 105 15.48 5.01 23.77
C THR A 105 14.31 4.43 22.94
N GLY A 106 14.59 3.95 21.72
CA GLY A 106 13.60 3.35 20.85
C GLY A 106 12.99 2.08 21.46
N LYS A 107 11.69 1.88 21.25
CA LYS A 107 10.98 0.67 21.69
C LYS A 107 11.10 -0.50 20.71
N ASN A 108 11.49 -0.21 19.47
CA ASN A 108 11.56 -1.16 18.38
C ASN A 108 13.03 -1.53 18.12
N ILE A 109 13.31 -2.79 17.81
CA ILE A 109 14.67 -3.29 17.58
C ILE A 109 14.77 -3.92 16.19
N VAL A 110 15.87 -3.65 15.47
CA VAL A 110 16.12 -4.33 14.19
C VAL A 110 16.45 -5.80 14.47
N VAL A 111 15.60 -6.71 14.02
CA VAL A 111 15.80 -8.16 14.16
C VAL A 111 16.59 -8.75 12.99
N ARG A 112 16.54 -8.13 11.81
CA ARG A 112 17.26 -8.57 10.62
C ARG A 112 17.57 -7.42 9.67
N LYS A 113 18.69 -7.52 8.97
CA LYS A 113 19.12 -6.61 7.90
C LYS A 113 19.48 -7.42 6.65
N ASP A 114 18.86 -7.09 5.52
CA ASP A 114 19.16 -7.69 4.21
C ASP A 114 19.60 -6.60 3.23
N PHE A 115 20.77 -6.75 2.61
CA PHE A 115 21.27 -5.86 1.56
C PHE A 115 20.86 -6.36 0.18
N ARG A 116 20.23 -5.52 -0.65
CA ARG A 116 19.71 -5.87 -1.98
C ARG A 116 20.29 -5.01 -3.12
N GLY A 117 21.47 -4.41 -2.92
CA GLY A 117 22.12 -3.57 -3.92
C GLY A 117 21.96 -2.10 -3.60
N ASP A 118 21.05 -1.42 -4.28
CA ASP A 118 20.71 -0.01 -4.01
C ASP A 118 19.78 0.15 -2.80
N GLU A 119 19.13 -0.93 -2.37
CA GLU A 119 18.27 -0.95 -1.19
C GLU A 119 18.81 -1.81 -0.05
N THR A 120 18.48 -1.43 1.18
CA THR A 120 18.68 -2.24 2.39
C THR A 120 17.36 -2.36 3.13
N ILE A 121 16.91 -3.60 3.34
CA ILE A 121 15.68 -3.89 4.06
C ILE A 121 16.02 -4.20 5.51
N PHE A 122 15.33 -3.52 6.42
CA PHE A 122 15.39 -3.79 7.85
C PHE A 122 14.06 -4.41 8.29
N TRP A 123 14.16 -5.46 9.08
CA TRP A 123 13.03 -6.07 9.77
C TRP A 123 13.11 -5.61 11.22
N VAL A 124 11.99 -5.11 11.74
CA VAL A 124 11.87 -4.48 13.05
C VAL A 124 10.73 -5.11 13.83
#